data_AF-A0A2N1IMX7-F1
#
_entry.id   AF-A0A2N1IMX7-F1
#
_cell.length_a   1.000
_cell.length_b   1.000
_cell.length_c   1.000
_cell.angle_alpha   90.00
_cell.angle_beta   90.00
_cell.angle_gamma   90.00
#
_symmetry.space_group_name_H-M   'P 1'
#
loop_
_entity.id
_entity.type
_entity.pdbx_description
1 polymer ?
#
loop_
_entity_poly.entity_id
_entity_poly.type
_entity_poly.pdbx_seq_one_letter_code
_entity_poly.pdbx_strand_id
1 'polypeptide(L)'
;MRFFGAFLYQLLGAKDRKDFAYQCDRLYRPDFYATLRPDELKSVHLNPKWLKLLDDGIELRESCILKLIAVKPELQRVLTNPLWELLEWDVYDHGAAIRYLDSLKTRSRALASTTYRDRMNARMSWAMGIPDWERLAFPLALLDAPKYPAQRRWLSGRFCNFLALATLDPAYRACYQDLWVLIDQWLSARQGRREVTSPLTWPVDITAFNKSRDVLKKGREVLVENGWLPPGDASFPAHAAMLWCICLGGEPLMDKIMKSMLKGVKRCPDWLRRIMRGLDRHLDIKGF
;
A
#
# COMPACT_ATOMS: atom_id res chain seq x y z
N MET A 1 -0.06 -17.51 6.25
CA MET A 1 0.13 -16.15 6.81
C MET A 1 1.22 -16.10 7.90
N ARG A 2 2.50 -16.00 7.50
CA ARG A 2 3.68 -16.13 8.38
C ARG A 2 3.98 -14.93 9.31
N PHE A 3 3.17 -13.87 9.27
CA PHE A 3 3.43 -12.58 9.96
C PHE A 3 2.28 -12.11 10.86
N PHE A 4 1.38 -13.03 11.23
CA PHE A 4 0.15 -12.68 11.96
C PHE A 4 0.42 -12.03 13.34
N GLY A 5 1.48 -12.43 14.04
CA GLY A 5 1.87 -11.83 15.32
C GLY A 5 2.31 -10.38 15.21
N ALA A 6 3.13 -10.03 14.21
CA ALA A 6 3.58 -8.67 13.97
C ALA A 6 2.42 -7.74 13.58
N PHE A 7 1.48 -8.25 12.78
CA PHE A 7 0.25 -7.52 12.44
C PHE A 7 -0.61 -7.24 13.67
N LEU A 8 -0.86 -8.25 14.52
CA LEU A 8 -1.60 -8.07 15.77
C LEU A 8 -0.89 -7.09 16.72
N TYR A 9 0.43 -7.15 16.80
CA TYR A 9 1.23 -6.24 17.62
C TYR A 9 0.97 -4.77 17.26
N GLN A 10 0.95 -4.46 15.97
CA GLN A 10 0.69 -3.12 15.47
C GLN A 10 -0.78 -2.72 15.64
N LEU A 11 -1.72 -3.61 15.34
CA LEU A 11 -3.16 -3.35 15.46
C LEU A 11 -3.58 -3.04 16.91
N LEU A 12 -2.96 -3.71 17.88
CA LEU A 12 -3.22 -3.48 19.30
C LEU A 12 -2.50 -2.25 19.84
N GLY A 13 -1.61 -1.64 19.06
CA GLY A 13 -0.78 -0.53 19.51
C GLY A 13 0.10 -0.92 20.71
N ALA A 14 0.59 -2.17 20.71
CA ALA A 14 1.38 -2.70 21.81
C ALA A 14 2.70 -1.94 21.94
N LYS A 15 3.04 -1.52 23.16
CA LYS A 15 4.25 -0.72 23.43
C LYS A 15 5.52 -1.57 23.40
N ASP A 16 5.41 -2.78 23.92
CA ASP A 16 6.50 -3.75 23.99
C ASP A 16 5.94 -5.18 23.90
N ARG A 17 6.84 -6.17 23.87
CA ARG A 17 6.50 -7.60 23.78
C ARG A 17 5.63 -8.09 24.93
N LYS A 18 5.83 -7.53 26.13
CA LYS A 18 5.07 -7.89 27.33
C LYS A 18 3.66 -7.30 27.25
N ASP A 19 3.56 -6.04 26.86
CA ASP A 19 2.29 -5.36 26.62
C ASP A 19 1.48 -6.07 25.52
N PHE A 20 2.13 -6.51 24.44
CA PHE A 20 1.47 -7.30 23.39
C PHE A 20 0.83 -8.59 23.90
N ALA A 21 1.61 -9.42 24.61
CA ALA A 21 1.10 -10.68 25.14
C ALA A 21 -0.03 -10.44 26.15
N TYR A 22 0.10 -9.39 26.97
CA TYR A 22 -0.90 -8.98 27.94
C TYR A 22 -2.20 -8.51 27.27
N GLN A 23 -2.11 -7.66 26.25
CA GLN A 23 -3.27 -7.19 25.50
C GLN A 23 -3.97 -8.36 24.77
N CYS A 24 -3.21 -9.29 24.20
CA CYS A 24 -3.76 -10.50 23.58
C CYS A 24 -4.51 -11.38 24.60
N ASP A 25 -3.93 -11.62 25.78
CA ASP A 25 -4.59 -12.41 26.82
C ASP A 25 -5.84 -11.71 27.38
N ARG A 26 -5.81 -10.38 27.53
CA ARG A 26 -6.97 -9.59 27.95
C ARG A 26 -8.13 -9.70 26.96
N LEU A 27 -7.83 -9.73 25.65
CA LEU A 27 -8.83 -9.94 24.62
C LEU A 27 -9.33 -11.39 24.57
N TYR A 28 -8.46 -12.35 24.89
CA TYR A 28 -8.80 -13.77 24.89
C TYR A 28 -9.63 -14.19 26.12
N ARG A 29 -9.38 -13.58 27.28
CA ARG A 29 -10.06 -13.85 28.57
C ARG A 29 -10.50 -12.54 29.24
N PRO A 30 -11.42 -11.78 28.63
CA PRO A 30 -11.81 -10.46 29.14
C PRO A 30 -12.30 -10.54 30.58
N ASP A 31 -13.08 -11.58 30.94
CA ASP A 31 -13.63 -11.75 32.29
C ASP A 31 -12.54 -11.98 33.34
N PHE A 32 -11.50 -12.76 33.02
CA PHE A 32 -10.38 -13.01 33.92
C PHE A 32 -9.62 -11.72 34.22
N TYR A 33 -9.32 -10.92 33.19
CA TYR A 33 -8.58 -9.67 33.37
C TYR A 33 -9.44 -8.53 33.94
N ALA A 34 -10.77 -8.58 33.78
CA ALA A 34 -11.68 -7.61 34.40
C ALA A 34 -11.73 -7.75 35.92
N THR A 35 -11.44 -8.94 36.46
CA THR A 35 -11.47 -9.21 37.91
C THR A 35 -10.15 -8.92 38.64
N LEU A 36 -9.06 -8.64 37.94
CA LEU A 36 -7.74 -8.47 38.52
C LEU A 36 -7.47 -7.02 38.96
N ARG A 37 -6.85 -6.85 40.13
CA ARG A 37 -6.41 -5.55 40.62
C ARG A 37 -5.12 -5.08 39.93
N PRO A 38 -4.82 -3.77 39.91
CA PRO A 38 -3.63 -3.22 39.23
C PRO A 38 -2.27 -3.81 39.66
N ASP A 39 -2.16 -4.24 40.91
CA ASP A 39 -1.01 -4.94 41.48
C ASP A 39 -0.93 -6.41 41.02
N GLU A 40 -2.07 -7.09 40.90
CA GLU A 40 -2.17 -8.46 40.40
C GLU A 40 -1.90 -8.53 38.88
N LEU A 41 -2.19 -7.46 38.14
CA LEU A 41 -1.88 -7.37 36.70
C LEU A 41 -0.37 -7.42 36.42
N LYS A 42 0.46 -6.96 37.35
CA LYS A 42 1.93 -6.94 37.19
C LYS A 42 2.57 -8.31 37.36
N SER A 43 1.91 -9.22 38.10
CA SER A 43 2.36 -10.58 38.39
C SER A 43 1.81 -11.64 37.43
N VAL A 44 0.92 -11.26 36.50
CA VAL A 44 0.40 -12.19 35.50
C VAL A 44 1.53 -12.71 34.61
N HIS A 45 1.70 -14.03 34.61
CA HIS A 45 2.62 -14.69 33.70
C HIS A 45 2.15 -14.52 32.26
N LEU A 46 3.08 -14.04 31.41
CA LEU A 46 2.83 -13.92 29.99
C LEU A 46 2.59 -15.29 29.38
N ASN A 47 1.51 -15.45 28.63
CA ASN A 47 1.28 -16.67 27.89
C ASN A 47 2.33 -16.79 26.77
N PRO A 48 3.23 -17.79 26.83
CA PRO A 48 4.34 -17.92 25.88
C PRO A 48 3.85 -18.17 24.45
N LYS A 49 2.57 -18.57 24.27
CA LYS A 49 1.95 -18.72 22.96
C LYS A 49 1.89 -17.40 22.19
N TRP A 50 1.59 -16.28 22.85
CA TRP A 50 1.55 -14.97 22.18
C TRP A 50 2.94 -14.50 21.79
N LEU A 51 3.93 -14.73 22.65
CA LEU A 51 5.32 -14.41 22.33
C LEU A 51 5.83 -15.24 21.15
N LYS A 52 5.57 -16.56 21.15
CA LYS A 52 5.86 -17.41 19.98
C LYS A 52 5.09 -16.99 18.74
N LEU A 53 3.86 -16.50 18.87
CA LEU A 53 3.12 -15.98 17.72
C LEU A 53 3.81 -14.74 17.11
N LEU A 54 4.32 -13.85 17.97
CA LEU A 54 5.07 -12.66 17.57
C LEU A 54 6.41 -13.02 16.91
N ASP A 55 7.11 -14.01 17.45
CA ASP A 55 8.46 -14.40 17.02
C ASP A 55 8.46 -15.36 15.83
N ASP A 56 7.59 -16.37 15.88
CA ASP A 56 7.64 -17.53 14.98
C ASP A 56 6.50 -17.52 13.94
N GLY A 57 5.51 -16.62 14.09
CA GLY A 57 4.43 -16.47 13.11
C GLY A 57 3.50 -17.69 12.97
N ILE A 58 3.29 -18.43 14.07
CA ILE A 58 2.53 -19.70 14.10
C ILE A 58 1.03 -19.46 13.94
N GLU A 59 0.28 -20.40 13.36
CA GLU A 59 -1.17 -20.28 13.22
C GLU A 59 -1.91 -20.35 14.58
N LEU A 60 -2.85 -19.42 14.79
CA LEU A 60 -3.78 -19.50 15.92
C LEU A 60 -4.90 -20.49 15.62
N ARG A 61 -5.39 -21.15 16.68
CA ARG A 61 -6.64 -21.92 16.61
C ARG A 61 -7.79 -21.00 16.18
N GLU A 62 -8.61 -21.45 15.25
CA GLU A 62 -9.74 -20.73 14.65
C GLU A 62 -10.67 -20.07 15.68
N SER A 63 -10.95 -20.77 16.79
CA SER A 63 -11.77 -20.26 17.88
C SER A 63 -11.18 -19.02 18.59
N CYS A 64 -9.85 -18.87 18.64
CA CYS A 64 -9.20 -17.66 19.14
C CYS A 64 -9.33 -16.51 18.14
N ILE A 65 -9.23 -16.81 16.84
CA ILE A 65 -9.31 -15.82 15.76
C ILE A 65 -10.71 -15.22 15.71
N LEU A 66 -11.77 -16.05 15.79
CA LEU A 66 -13.16 -15.58 15.78
C LEU A 66 -13.47 -14.65 16.96
N LYS A 67 -12.97 -14.97 18.16
CA LYS A 67 -13.11 -14.11 19.35
C LYS A 67 -12.37 -12.79 19.19
N LEU A 68 -11.18 -12.80 18.59
CA LEU A 68 -10.41 -11.59 18.31
C LEU A 68 -11.09 -10.72 17.25
N ILE A 69 -11.59 -11.31 16.17
CA ILE A 69 -12.37 -10.61 15.13
C ILE A 69 -13.62 -9.95 15.75
N ALA A 70 -14.32 -10.65 16.64
CA ALA A 70 -15.51 -10.10 17.30
C ALA A 70 -15.21 -8.83 18.11
N VAL A 71 -14.01 -8.72 18.68
CA VAL A 71 -13.58 -7.54 19.45
C VAL A 71 -12.88 -6.49 18.57
N LYS A 72 -12.30 -6.91 17.45
CA LYS A 72 -11.52 -6.09 16.51
C LYS A 72 -11.85 -6.50 15.06
N PRO A 73 -12.96 -6.00 14.49
CA PRO A 73 -13.46 -6.43 13.18
C PRO A 73 -12.50 -6.21 12.02
N GLU A 74 -11.55 -5.29 12.16
CA GLU A 74 -10.51 -4.98 11.18
C GLU A 74 -9.61 -6.20 10.88
N LEU A 75 -9.47 -7.12 11.84
CA LEU A 75 -8.76 -8.40 11.65
C LEU A 75 -9.35 -9.24 10.53
N GLN A 76 -10.67 -9.22 10.38
CA GLN A 76 -11.35 -10.04 9.37
C GLN A 76 -10.91 -9.62 7.96
N ARG A 77 -10.84 -8.31 7.70
CA ARG A 77 -10.45 -7.76 6.40
C ARG A 77 -9.02 -8.13 6.01
N VAL A 78 -8.12 -8.21 6.99
CA VAL A 78 -6.73 -8.59 6.75
C VAL A 78 -6.57 -10.10 6.59
N LEU A 79 -7.33 -10.89 7.36
CA LEU A 79 -7.30 -12.35 7.34
C LEU A 79 -7.92 -12.94 6.07
N THR A 80 -9.00 -12.35 5.57
CA THR A 80 -9.65 -12.77 4.33
C THR A 80 -9.05 -12.11 3.11
N ASN A 81 -7.90 -11.42 3.25
CA ASN A 81 -7.31 -10.70 2.15
C ASN A 81 -6.70 -11.70 1.14
N PRO A 82 -7.28 -11.88 -0.06
CA PRO A 82 -6.81 -12.86 -1.04
C PRO A 82 -5.41 -12.52 -1.58
N LEU A 83 -4.88 -11.33 -1.26
CA LEU A 83 -3.53 -10.90 -1.63
C LEU A 83 -2.43 -11.74 -0.96
N TRP A 84 -2.71 -12.39 0.19
CA TRP A 84 -1.75 -13.30 0.84
C TRP A 84 -1.51 -14.56 0.02
N GLU A 85 -2.56 -15.12 -0.59
CA GLU A 85 -2.46 -16.28 -1.47
C GLU A 85 -1.60 -15.96 -2.70
N LEU A 86 -1.71 -14.74 -3.24
CA LEU A 86 -0.92 -14.29 -4.40
C LEU A 86 0.57 -14.07 -4.11
N LEU A 87 0.96 -13.79 -2.86
CA LEU A 87 2.36 -13.65 -2.44
C LEU A 87 2.97 -14.97 -1.94
N GLU A 88 2.12 -15.91 -1.48
CA GLU A 88 2.49 -17.27 -1.08
C GLU A 88 2.58 -18.24 -2.27
N TRP A 89 2.17 -17.85 -3.49
CA TRP A 89 2.23 -18.68 -4.71
C TRP A 89 3.65 -18.88 -5.23
N ASP A 90 4.33 -19.74 -4.48
CA ASP A 90 5.14 -20.89 -4.83
C ASP A 90 6.25 -20.74 -5.88
N VAL A 91 7.42 -21.26 -5.50
CA VAL A 91 8.60 -21.40 -6.36
C VAL A 91 8.33 -22.36 -7.54
N TYR A 92 7.25 -23.15 -7.47
CA TYR A 92 6.93 -24.21 -8.43
C TYR A 92 5.89 -23.85 -9.52
N ASP A 93 5.20 -22.70 -9.44
CA ASP A 93 4.23 -22.27 -10.48
C ASP A 93 4.59 -20.92 -11.09
N HIS A 94 5.56 -20.96 -12.02
CA HIS A 94 6.01 -19.77 -12.75
C HIS A 94 4.92 -19.12 -13.65
N GLY A 95 3.75 -19.75 -13.82
CA GLY A 95 2.64 -19.24 -14.64
C GLY A 95 1.55 -18.48 -13.88
N ALA A 96 1.57 -18.56 -12.54
CA ALA A 96 0.60 -17.95 -11.62
C ALA A 96 0.28 -16.47 -11.93
N ALA A 97 1.31 -15.62 -11.94
CA ALA A 97 1.16 -14.20 -12.19
C ALA A 97 0.55 -13.91 -13.57
N ILE A 98 0.90 -14.70 -14.58
CA ILE A 98 0.37 -14.54 -15.94
C ILE A 98 -1.13 -14.87 -15.97
N ARG A 99 -1.56 -15.97 -15.34
CA ARG A 99 -2.98 -16.37 -15.32
C ARG A 99 -3.84 -15.37 -14.55
N TYR A 100 -3.33 -14.84 -13.43
CA TYR A 100 -4.00 -13.78 -12.69
C TYR A 100 -4.15 -12.49 -13.53
N LEU A 101 -3.08 -12.06 -14.22
CA LEU A 101 -3.18 -10.89 -15.11
C LEU A 101 -4.14 -11.11 -16.30
N ASP A 102 -4.17 -12.32 -16.86
CA ASP A 102 -5.11 -12.65 -17.93
C ASP A 102 -6.58 -12.67 -17.44
N SER A 103 -6.85 -13.04 -16.18
CA SER A 103 -8.20 -13.01 -15.60
C SER A 103 -8.72 -11.59 -15.34
N LEU A 104 -7.81 -10.65 -15.04
CA LEU A 104 -8.12 -9.22 -14.87
C LEU A 104 -8.38 -8.49 -16.20
N LYS A 105 -8.36 -9.19 -17.34
CA LYS A 105 -8.57 -8.64 -18.69
C LYS A 105 -7.66 -7.45 -19.02
N THR A 106 -6.49 -7.33 -18.39
CA THR A 106 -5.54 -6.21 -18.58
C THR A 106 -4.70 -6.33 -19.86
N ARG A 107 -5.25 -6.93 -20.93
CA ARG A 107 -4.59 -7.07 -22.24
C ARG A 107 -4.51 -5.72 -22.97
N SER A 108 -3.78 -4.76 -22.43
CA SER A 108 -3.34 -3.58 -23.17
C SER A 108 -1.89 -3.78 -23.56
N ARG A 109 -1.55 -3.73 -24.85
CA ARG A 109 -0.17 -3.47 -25.27
C ARG A 109 0.17 -2.07 -24.73
N ALA A 110 1.14 -1.92 -23.84
CA ALA A 110 1.63 -0.60 -23.42
C ALA A 110 2.92 -0.29 -24.19
N LEU A 111 3.30 0.98 -24.36
CA LEU A 111 4.57 1.37 -24.98
C LEU A 111 5.38 2.27 -24.04
N ALA A 112 6.70 2.24 -24.21
CA ALA A 112 7.68 2.69 -23.23
C ALA A 112 8.10 4.17 -23.33
N SER A 113 7.47 5.01 -24.18
CA SER A 113 8.06 6.31 -24.53
C SER A 113 7.10 7.47 -24.77
N THR A 114 5.82 7.37 -24.41
CA THR A 114 4.83 8.40 -24.78
C THR A 114 4.21 9.14 -23.59
N THR A 115 3.62 10.31 -23.87
CA THR A 115 3.01 11.20 -22.88
C THR A 115 1.75 10.58 -22.23
N TYR A 116 1.32 11.09 -21.07
CA TYR A 116 0.08 10.66 -20.37
C TYR A 116 -1.19 10.68 -21.25
N ARG A 117 -1.19 11.47 -22.34
CA ARG A 117 -2.32 11.59 -23.28
C ARG A 117 -2.45 10.42 -24.25
N ASP A 118 -1.46 9.55 -24.34
CA ASP A 118 -1.56 8.34 -25.16
C ASP A 118 -2.60 7.38 -24.55
N ARG A 119 -3.54 6.90 -25.37
CA ARG A 119 -4.62 6.00 -24.94
C ARG A 119 -4.08 4.77 -24.19
N MET A 120 -2.87 4.33 -24.51
CA MET A 120 -2.22 3.18 -23.88
C MET A 120 -1.69 3.47 -22.47
N ASN A 121 -1.11 4.65 -22.23
CA ASN A 121 -0.70 5.09 -20.89
C ASN A 121 -1.90 5.37 -19.98
N ALA A 122 -2.96 5.96 -20.55
CA ALA A 122 -4.22 6.13 -19.84
C ALA A 122 -4.80 4.77 -19.40
N ARG A 123 -4.77 3.76 -20.28
CA ARG A 123 -5.22 2.39 -19.95
C ARG A 123 -4.39 1.73 -18.85
N MET A 124 -3.07 1.84 -18.89
CA MET A 124 -2.20 1.34 -17.81
C MET A 124 -2.49 2.07 -16.50
N SER A 125 -2.68 3.38 -16.54
CA SER A 125 -3.01 4.18 -15.36
C SER A 125 -4.36 3.77 -14.76
N TRP A 126 -5.36 3.48 -15.61
CA TRP A 126 -6.67 2.97 -15.18
C TRP A 126 -6.57 1.57 -14.59
N ALA A 127 -5.78 0.68 -15.19
CA ALA A 127 -5.59 -0.68 -14.69
C ALA A 127 -4.90 -0.69 -13.31
N MET A 128 -3.94 0.20 -13.09
CA MET A 128 -3.29 0.40 -11.78
C MET A 128 -4.24 1.05 -10.77
N GLY A 129 -5.09 1.97 -11.24
CA GLY A 129 -6.00 2.76 -10.43
C GLY A 129 -5.29 3.70 -9.45
N ILE A 130 -6.00 4.08 -8.38
CA ILE A 130 -5.45 4.91 -7.30
C ILE A 130 -4.45 4.07 -6.50
N PRO A 131 -3.26 4.59 -6.17
CA PRO A 131 -2.31 3.87 -5.34
C PRO A 131 -2.89 3.55 -3.96
N ASP A 132 -2.94 2.25 -3.67
CA ASP A 132 -3.43 1.67 -2.43
C ASP A 132 -2.67 0.36 -2.21
N TRP A 133 -2.45 0.01 -0.95
CA TRP A 133 -1.86 -1.26 -0.56
C TRP A 133 -2.70 -2.45 -1.01
N GLU A 134 -4.03 -2.33 -0.97
CA GLU A 134 -4.93 -3.38 -1.46
C GLU A 134 -4.75 -3.66 -2.96
N ARG A 135 -4.16 -2.71 -3.69
CA ARG A 135 -3.93 -2.82 -5.14
C ARG A 135 -2.51 -3.22 -5.49
N LEU A 136 -1.64 -3.48 -4.51
CA LEU A 136 -0.23 -3.75 -4.73
C LEU A 136 0.06 -5.11 -5.40
N ALA A 137 -0.82 -6.10 -5.29
CA ALA A 137 -0.60 -7.39 -5.94
C ALA A 137 -0.56 -7.27 -7.47
N PHE A 138 -1.39 -6.41 -8.06
CA PHE A 138 -1.39 -6.22 -9.51
C PHE A 138 -0.02 -5.74 -10.05
N PRO A 139 0.59 -4.65 -9.55
CA PRO A 139 1.91 -4.24 -9.99
C PRO A 139 3.01 -5.25 -9.67
N LEU A 140 2.96 -5.93 -8.51
CA LEU A 140 3.95 -6.97 -8.19
C LEU A 140 3.88 -8.15 -9.17
N ALA A 141 2.66 -8.65 -9.45
CA ALA A 141 2.45 -9.69 -10.45
C ALA A 141 2.88 -9.25 -11.85
N LEU A 142 2.62 -7.99 -12.21
CA LEU A 142 3.02 -7.43 -13.49
C LEU A 142 4.54 -7.33 -13.63
N LEU A 143 5.25 -6.89 -12.58
CA LEU A 143 6.72 -6.87 -12.54
C LEU A 143 7.31 -8.27 -12.75
N ASP A 144 6.58 -9.31 -12.34
CA ASP A 144 6.97 -10.70 -12.43
C ASP A 144 6.61 -11.40 -13.73
N ALA A 145 5.68 -10.87 -14.51
CA ALA A 145 5.17 -11.53 -15.70
C ALA A 145 6.01 -11.24 -16.96
N PRO A 146 6.86 -12.17 -17.44
CA PRO A 146 7.73 -11.94 -18.61
C PRO A 146 6.95 -11.63 -19.90
N LYS A 147 5.70 -12.10 -19.99
CA LYS A 147 4.76 -11.89 -21.11
C LYS A 147 4.44 -10.41 -21.40
N TYR A 148 4.67 -9.51 -20.44
CA TYR A 148 4.27 -8.09 -20.53
C TYR A 148 5.48 -7.13 -20.42
N PRO A 149 6.49 -7.21 -21.31
CA PRO A 149 7.75 -6.49 -21.15
C PRO A 149 7.60 -4.96 -21.19
N ALA A 150 6.66 -4.43 -21.99
CA ALA A 150 6.47 -3.00 -22.12
C ALA A 150 5.73 -2.39 -20.92
N GLN A 151 4.77 -3.13 -20.37
CA GLN A 151 4.04 -2.79 -19.15
C GLN A 151 4.98 -2.84 -17.94
N ARG A 152 5.86 -3.85 -17.90
CA ARG A 152 6.95 -3.95 -16.91
C ARG A 152 7.85 -2.73 -16.97
N ARG A 153 8.37 -2.38 -18.15
CA ARG A 153 9.22 -1.19 -18.30
C ARG A 153 8.52 0.10 -17.88
N TRP A 154 7.25 0.25 -18.26
CA TRP A 154 6.43 1.39 -17.83
C TRP A 154 6.29 1.47 -16.30
N LEU A 155 6.04 0.33 -15.67
CA LEU A 155 5.88 0.22 -14.22
C LEU A 155 7.21 0.39 -13.50
N SER A 156 8.32 -0.10 -14.05
CA SER A 156 9.65 -0.03 -13.44
C SER A 156 10.07 1.39 -13.09
N GLY A 157 9.72 2.38 -13.91
CA GLY A 157 10.01 3.79 -13.63
C GLY A 157 9.01 4.49 -12.70
N ARG A 158 7.95 3.80 -12.27
CA ARG A 158 6.81 4.41 -11.53
C ARG A 158 6.45 3.65 -10.26
N PHE A 159 6.91 2.42 -10.09
CA PHE A 159 6.54 1.54 -8.99
C PHE A 159 6.90 2.14 -7.63
N CYS A 160 8.07 2.76 -7.50
CA CYS A 160 8.46 3.44 -6.26
C CYS A 160 7.47 4.57 -5.90
N ASN A 161 7.02 5.37 -6.87
CA ASN A 161 6.03 6.43 -6.63
C ASN A 161 4.66 5.85 -6.26
N PHE A 162 4.25 4.77 -6.93
CA PHE A 162 3.01 4.07 -6.60
C PHE A 162 3.03 3.58 -5.15
N LEU A 163 4.10 2.88 -4.76
CA LEU A 163 4.25 2.38 -3.41
C LEU A 163 4.32 3.53 -2.39
N ALA A 164 5.15 4.54 -2.64
CA ALA A 164 5.28 5.69 -1.75
C ALA A 164 3.94 6.39 -1.53
N LEU A 165 3.12 6.55 -2.56
CA LEU A 165 1.76 7.09 -2.42
C LEU A 165 0.85 6.19 -1.59
N ALA A 166 0.85 4.87 -1.82
CA ALA A 166 0.08 3.94 -0.99
C ALA A 166 0.47 4.05 0.51
N THR A 167 1.77 4.27 0.82
CA THR A 167 2.27 4.41 2.20
C THR A 167 1.90 5.72 2.89
N LEU A 168 1.35 6.69 2.15
CA LEU A 168 0.89 7.95 2.74
C LEU A 168 -0.52 7.82 3.32
N ASP A 169 -1.23 6.73 3.01
CA ASP A 169 -2.55 6.50 3.56
C ASP A 169 -2.46 6.36 5.10
N PRO A 170 -3.23 7.16 5.85
CA PRO A 170 -3.22 7.15 7.31
C PRO A 170 -3.43 5.77 7.94
N ALA A 171 -4.18 4.89 7.29
CA ALA A 171 -4.47 3.54 7.78
C ALA A 171 -3.21 2.66 7.92
N TYR A 172 -2.15 2.97 7.18
CA TYR A 172 -0.94 2.15 7.11
C TYR A 172 0.31 2.81 7.72
N ARG A 173 0.14 3.94 8.42
CA ARG A 173 1.25 4.69 9.02
C ARG A 173 2.12 3.84 9.96
N ALA A 174 1.52 2.88 10.64
CA ALA A 174 2.22 2.03 11.61
C ALA A 174 3.00 0.86 10.98
N CYS A 175 2.68 0.47 9.74
CA CYS A 175 3.15 -0.79 9.16
C CYS A 175 3.93 -0.61 7.84
N TYR A 176 3.98 0.59 7.27
CA TYR A 176 4.55 0.79 5.94
C TYR A 176 6.04 0.44 5.83
N GLN A 177 6.80 0.56 6.92
CA GLN A 177 8.24 0.23 6.94
C GLN A 177 8.45 -1.27 6.80
N ASP A 178 7.72 -2.08 7.57
CA ASP A 178 7.78 -3.54 7.48
C ASP A 178 7.34 -4.01 6.09
N LEU A 179 6.29 -3.40 5.56
CA LEU A 179 5.81 -3.71 4.21
C LEU A 179 6.84 -3.34 3.13
N TRP A 180 7.56 -2.23 3.27
CA TRP A 180 8.67 -1.90 2.37
C TRP A 180 9.76 -2.97 2.42
N VAL A 181 10.15 -3.42 3.63
CA VAL A 181 11.16 -4.47 3.81
C VAL A 181 10.72 -5.77 3.13
N LEU A 182 9.45 -6.16 3.28
CA LEU A 182 8.91 -7.36 2.63
C LEU A 182 8.98 -7.25 1.09
N ILE A 183 8.66 -6.10 0.53
CA ILE A 183 8.75 -5.87 -0.92
C ILE A 183 10.20 -5.86 -1.38
N ASP A 184 11.09 -5.21 -0.63
CA ASP A 184 12.52 -5.15 -0.93
C ASP A 184 13.17 -6.55 -0.94
N GLN A 185 12.84 -7.37 0.06
CA GLN A 185 13.25 -8.78 0.11
C GLN A 185 12.66 -9.58 -1.07
N TRP A 186 11.38 -9.39 -1.38
CA TRP A 186 10.73 -10.04 -2.52
C TRP A 186 11.38 -9.68 -3.85
N LEU A 187 11.71 -8.40 -4.04
CA LEU A 187 12.41 -7.90 -5.23
C LEU A 187 13.81 -8.50 -5.33
N SER A 188 14.57 -8.48 -4.22
CA SER A 188 15.93 -9.00 -4.14
C SER A 188 16.00 -10.50 -4.44
N ALA A 189 15.11 -11.30 -3.84
CA ALA A 189 15.04 -12.75 -4.06
C ALA A 189 14.76 -13.12 -5.53
N ARG A 190 14.07 -12.26 -6.28
CA ARG A 190 13.72 -12.49 -7.68
C ARG A 190 14.70 -11.89 -8.69
N GLN A 191 15.56 -10.95 -8.27
CA GLN A 191 16.65 -10.43 -9.12
C GLN A 191 17.65 -11.52 -9.51
N GLY A 192 17.93 -12.48 -8.63
CA GLY A 192 18.81 -13.63 -8.92
C GLY A 192 18.27 -14.62 -9.97
N ARG A 193 17.01 -14.47 -10.42
CA ARG A 193 16.34 -15.38 -11.36
C ARG A 193 16.00 -14.75 -12.72
N ARG A 194 16.35 -13.48 -12.97
CA ARG A 194 15.89 -12.75 -14.16
C ARG A 194 17.03 -12.30 -15.08
N GLU A 195 16.90 -12.61 -16.37
CA GLU A 195 17.53 -11.83 -17.45
C GLU A 195 16.90 -10.41 -17.43
N VAL A 196 17.60 -9.45 -16.82
CA VAL A 196 17.07 -8.10 -16.57
C VAL A 196 17.05 -7.31 -17.88
N THR A 197 15.90 -7.24 -18.54
CA THR A 197 15.73 -6.39 -19.74
C THR A 197 15.34 -4.94 -19.42
N SER A 198 15.14 -4.56 -18.15
CA SER A 198 15.02 -3.16 -17.70
C SER A 198 15.27 -3.03 -16.18
N PRO A 199 16.15 -2.13 -15.72
CA PRO A 199 16.37 -1.90 -14.29
C PRO A 199 15.12 -1.30 -13.65
N LEU A 200 14.70 -1.85 -12.51
CA LEU A 200 13.67 -1.27 -11.67
C LEU A 200 14.23 0.00 -11.02
N THR A 201 13.52 1.13 -11.11
CA THR A 201 13.88 2.34 -10.35
C THR A 201 13.43 2.14 -8.91
N TRP A 202 14.27 1.46 -8.14
CA TRP A 202 14.04 1.11 -6.73
C TRP A 202 15.03 1.86 -5.83
N PRO A 203 14.59 2.36 -4.66
CA PRO A 203 15.50 2.96 -3.68
C PRO A 203 16.53 1.96 -3.17
N VAL A 204 17.74 2.45 -2.89
CA VAL A 204 18.84 1.62 -2.34
C VAL A 204 18.57 1.16 -0.92
N ASP A 205 17.78 1.92 -0.16
CA ASP A 205 17.40 1.63 1.21
C ASP A 205 16.10 2.35 1.61
N ILE A 206 15.63 2.07 2.82
CA ILE A 206 14.43 2.68 3.39
C ILE A 206 14.58 4.20 3.57
N THR A 207 15.81 4.71 3.75
CA THR A 207 16.07 6.14 3.91
C THR A 207 15.83 6.89 2.59
N ALA A 208 16.32 6.36 1.48
CA ALA A 208 16.07 6.87 0.14
C ALA A 208 14.58 6.78 -0.22
N PHE A 209 13.92 5.67 0.16
CA PHE A 209 12.47 5.55 0.00
C PHE A 209 11.70 6.63 0.78
N ASN A 210 12.07 6.85 2.05
CA ASN A 210 11.45 7.88 2.89
C ASN A 210 11.64 9.28 2.29
N LYS A 211 12.81 9.58 1.68
CA LYS A 211 13.01 10.85 0.95
C LYS A 211 12.01 11.02 -0.20
N SER A 212 11.80 9.98 -1.01
CA SER A 212 10.79 10.03 -2.10
C SER A 212 9.37 10.21 -1.55
N ARG A 213 9.04 9.54 -0.45
CA ARG A 213 7.75 9.67 0.24
C ARG A 213 7.54 11.08 0.80
N ASP A 214 8.57 11.69 1.38
CA ASP A 214 8.50 13.06 1.92
C ASP A 214 8.28 14.11 0.83
N VAL A 215 8.85 13.92 -0.36
CA VAL A 215 8.56 14.79 -1.53
C VAL A 215 7.07 14.76 -1.87
N LEU A 216 6.48 13.57 -1.90
CA LEU A 216 5.04 13.40 -2.20
C LEU A 216 4.16 13.97 -1.08
N LYS A 217 4.59 13.80 0.18
CA LYS A 217 3.93 14.39 1.35
C LYS A 217 3.92 15.92 1.28
N LYS A 218 5.04 16.55 0.95
CA LYS A 218 5.11 18.01 0.72
C LYS A 218 4.24 18.44 -0.44
N GLY A 219 4.22 17.66 -1.52
CA GLY A 219 3.32 17.90 -2.65
C GLY A 219 1.83 17.91 -2.24
N ARG A 220 1.42 16.99 -1.34
CA ARG A 220 0.08 16.98 -0.74
C ARG A 220 -0.20 18.28 0.01
N GLU A 221 0.72 18.68 0.88
CA GLU A 221 0.60 19.88 1.72
C GLU A 221 0.40 21.13 0.86
N VAL A 222 1.23 21.32 -0.18
CA VAL A 222 1.11 22.44 -1.13
C VAL A 222 -0.27 22.45 -1.82
N LEU A 223 -0.78 21.30 -2.25
CA LEU A 223 -2.09 21.23 -2.92
C LEU A 223 -3.25 21.56 -1.98
N VAL A 224 -3.13 21.22 -0.69
CA VAL A 224 -4.11 21.59 0.34
C VAL A 224 -4.03 23.09 0.66
N GLU A 225 -2.83 23.64 0.84
CA GLU A 225 -2.60 25.08 1.10
C GLU A 225 -3.13 25.97 -0.03
N ASN A 226 -3.02 25.50 -1.28
CA ASN A 226 -3.58 26.19 -2.45
C ASN A 226 -5.11 26.04 -2.59
N GLY A 227 -5.76 25.28 -1.70
CA GLY A 227 -7.21 25.03 -1.75
C GLY A 227 -7.64 24.05 -2.85
N TRP A 228 -6.71 23.33 -3.49
CA TRP A 228 -7.03 22.43 -4.59
C TRP A 228 -7.47 21.04 -4.11
N LEU A 229 -7.11 20.67 -2.89
CA LEU A 229 -7.53 19.47 -2.21
C LEU A 229 -8.10 19.82 -0.84
N PRO A 230 -9.16 19.14 -0.38
CA PRO A 230 -9.70 19.35 0.96
C PRO A 230 -8.67 18.94 2.02
N PRO A 231 -8.61 19.62 3.17
CA PRO A 231 -7.77 19.20 4.28
C PRO A 231 -8.31 17.93 4.94
N GLY A 232 -7.43 17.21 5.63
CA GLY A 232 -7.79 16.04 6.43
C GLY A 232 -7.56 14.70 5.74
N ASP A 233 -7.63 13.67 6.57
CA ASP A 233 -7.26 12.29 6.23
C ASP A 233 -8.40 11.51 5.56
N ALA A 234 -9.66 11.88 5.81
CA ALA A 234 -10.83 11.27 5.17
C ALA A 234 -10.88 11.50 3.64
N SER A 235 -10.15 12.50 3.15
CA SER A 235 -10.03 12.83 1.72
C SER A 235 -8.80 12.22 1.05
N PHE A 236 -8.10 11.30 1.73
CA PHE A 236 -6.88 10.69 1.20
C PHE A 236 -7.03 10.09 -0.21
N PRO A 237 -8.14 9.41 -0.59
CA PRO A 237 -8.29 8.88 -1.95
C PRO A 237 -8.18 9.96 -3.04
N ALA A 238 -8.70 11.17 -2.79
CA ALA A 238 -8.56 12.29 -3.70
C ALA A 238 -7.11 12.81 -3.74
N HIS A 239 -6.42 12.81 -2.60
CA HIS A 239 -5.02 13.21 -2.51
C HIS A 239 -4.11 12.25 -3.29
N ALA A 240 -4.27 10.96 -3.04
CA ALA A 240 -3.52 9.90 -3.72
C ALA A 240 -3.76 9.92 -5.23
N ALA A 241 -5.00 10.08 -5.67
CA ALA A 241 -5.32 10.20 -7.09
C ALA A 241 -4.67 11.43 -7.75
N MET A 242 -4.70 12.58 -7.09
CA MET A 242 -4.12 13.83 -7.63
C MET A 242 -2.61 13.68 -7.78
N LEU A 243 -1.94 13.25 -6.72
CA LEU A 243 -0.49 13.05 -6.73
C LEU A 243 -0.09 11.96 -7.73
N TRP A 244 -0.92 10.92 -7.90
CA TRP A 244 -0.67 9.90 -8.90
C TRP A 244 -0.76 10.44 -10.32
N CYS A 245 -1.79 11.24 -10.64
CA CYS A 245 -1.87 11.95 -11.92
C CYS A 245 -0.63 12.81 -12.18
N ILE A 246 -0.12 13.48 -11.14
CA ILE A 246 1.10 14.29 -11.21
C ILE A 246 2.32 13.43 -11.55
N CYS A 247 2.54 12.34 -10.81
CA CYS A 247 3.63 11.39 -11.08
C CYS A 247 3.56 10.81 -12.50
N LEU A 248 2.34 10.58 -13.02
CA LEU A 248 2.11 10.03 -14.35
C LEU A 248 2.26 11.06 -15.48
N GLY A 249 1.94 12.32 -15.22
CA GLY A 249 1.97 13.39 -16.19
C GLY A 249 3.36 13.92 -16.54
N GLY A 250 4.34 13.70 -15.65
CA GLY A 250 5.72 14.14 -15.83
C GLY A 250 5.87 15.65 -15.91
N GLU A 251 7.02 16.11 -16.43
CA GLU A 251 7.38 17.53 -16.54
C GLU A 251 6.30 18.39 -17.24
N PRO A 252 5.69 17.97 -18.37
CA PRO A 252 4.70 18.81 -19.05
C PRO A 252 3.45 19.10 -18.20
N LEU A 253 3.05 18.14 -17.35
CA LEU A 253 1.94 18.33 -16.43
C LEU A 253 2.36 19.23 -15.26
N MET A 254 3.55 18.99 -14.72
CA MET A 254 4.13 19.81 -13.65
C MET A 254 4.26 21.27 -14.07
N ASP A 255 4.74 21.56 -15.28
CA ASP A 255 4.84 22.92 -15.80
C ASP A 255 3.48 23.62 -15.86
N LYS A 256 2.43 22.90 -16.27
CA LYS A 256 1.06 23.45 -16.28
C LYS A 256 0.51 23.70 -14.88
N ILE A 257 0.82 22.83 -13.94
CA ILE A 257 0.45 22.99 -12.53
C ILE A 257 1.17 24.21 -11.96
N MET A 258 2.49 24.29 -12.11
CA MET A 258 3.31 25.40 -11.65
C MET A 258 2.86 26.72 -12.24
N LYS A 259 2.59 26.79 -13.55
CA LYS A 259 2.02 27.99 -14.18
C LYS A 259 0.66 28.39 -13.62
N SER A 260 -0.16 27.42 -13.22
CA SER A 260 -1.47 27.70 -12.62
C SER A 260 -1.33 28.21 -11.18
N MET A 261 -0.42 27.61 -10.40
CA MET A 261 -0.07 28.06 -9.04
C MET A 261 0.53 29.48 -9.04
N LEU A 262 1.47 29.76 -9.94
CA LEU A 262 2.09 31.09 -10.09
C LEU A 262 1.08 32.18 -10.49
N LYS A 263 0.01 31.80 -11.18
CA LYS A 263 -1.11 32.71 -11.52
C LYS A 263 -2.10 32.92 -10.38
N GLY A 264 -1.87 32.32 -9.21
CA GLY A 264 -2.74 32.45 -8.04
C GLY A 264 -4.10 31.79 -8.23
N VAL A 265 -4.20 30.74 -9.06
CA VAL A 265 -5.46 30.04 -9.28
C VAL A 265 -5.87 29.34 -7.99
N LYS A 266 -6.93 29.85 -7.32
CA LYS A 266 -7.39 29.35 -6.01
C LYS A 266 -8.16 28.04 -6.04
N ARG A 267 -8.62 27.61 -7.22
CA ARG A 267 -9.41 26.38 -7.39
C ARG A 267 -8.66 25.38 -8.25
N CYS A 268 -8.81 24.09 -7.94
CA CYS A 268 -8.23 23.04 -8.78
C CYS A 268 -8.71 23.20 -10.24
N PRO A 269 -7.79 23.36 -11.22
CA PRO A 269 -8.16 23.54 -12.61
C PRO A 269 -9.04 22.40 -13.16
N ASP A 270 -10.02 22.72 -13.99
CA ASP A 270 -10.97 21.75 -14.57
C ASP A 270 -10.29 20.60 -15.30
N TRP A 271 -9.23 20.91 -16.05
CA TRP A 271 -8.48 19.92 -16.80
C TRP A 271 -7.82 18.90 -15.85
N LEU A 272 -7.39 19.33 -14.66
CA LEU A 272 -6.76 18.46 -13.66
C LEU A 272 -7.83 17.59 -12.97
N ARG A 273 -8.98 18.16 -12.66
CA ARG A 273 -10.15 17.40 -12.15
C ARG A 273 -10.63 16.34 -13.13
N ARG A 274 -10.66 16.65 -14.43
CA ARG A 274 -11.00 15.66 -15.49
C ARG A 274 -9.99 14.53 -15.56
N ILE A 275 -8.70 14.83 -15.39
CA ILE A 275 -7.63 13.85 -15.37
C ILE A 275 -7.79 12.89 -14.17
N MET A 276 -8.08 13.42 -12.98
CA MET A 276 -8.35 12.61 -11.78
C MET A 276 -9.61 11.75 -11.90
N ARG A 277 -10.72 12.30 -12.42
CA ARG A 277 -11.94 11.53 -12.69
C ARG A 277 -11.71 10.43 -13.71
N GLY A 278 -10.71 10.58 -14.57
CA GLY A 278 -10.24 9.51 -15.44
C GLY A 278 -9.68 8.32 -14.65
N LEU A 279 -8.99 8.54 -13.53
CA LEU A 279 -8.48 7.45 -12.69
C LEU A 279 -9.58 6.76 -11.89
N ASP A 280 -10.51 7.55 -11.33
CA ASP A 280 -11.67 7.02 -10.64
C ASP A 280 -12.86 7.99 -10.79
N ARG A 281 -13.92 7.48 -11.40
CA ARG A 281 -15.17 8.21 -11.67
C ARG A 281 -15.94 8.59 -10.40
N HIS A 282 -15.66 7.93 -9.28
CA HIS A 282 -16.34 8.14 -8.00
C HIS A 282 -15.67 9.23 -7.14
N LEU A 283 -14.52 9.77 -7.57
CA LEU A 283 -13.87 10.89 -6.89
C LEU A 283 -14.66 12.19 -7.12
N ASP A 284 -15.46 12.57 -6.13
CA ASP A 284 -16.19 13.84 -6.14
C ASP A 284 -15.36 14.94 -5.49
N ILE A 285 -14.58 15.66 -6.30
CA ILE A 285 -13.97 16.92 -5.90
C ILE A 285 -15.01 18.01 -6.19
N LYS A 286 -15.96 18.18 -5.27
CA LYS A 286 -16.78 19.39 -5.23
C LYS A 286 -15.81 20.57 -5.16
N GLY A 287 -16.03 21.58 -6.00
CA GLY A 287 -15.11 22.72 -6.07
C GLY A 287 -15.02 23.38 -4.70
N PHE A 288 -13.91 23.14 -4.00
CA PHE A 288 -13.48 23.91 -2.85
C PHE A 288 -12.91 25.23 -3.36
#